data_AF-A0A4V1K1I8-F1
#
_entry.id   AF-A0A4V1K1I8-F1
#
_cell.length_a   1.000
_cell.length_b   1.000
_cell.length_c   1.000
_cell.angle_alpha   90.00
_cell.angle_beta   90.00
_cell.angle_gamma   90.00
#
_symmetry.space_group_name_H-M   'P 1'
#
loop_
_entity.id
_entity.type
_entity.pdbx_description
1 polymer ?
#
loop_
_entity_poly.entity_id
_entity_poly.type
_entity_poly.pdbx_seq_one_letter_code
_entity_poly.pdbx_strand_id
1 'polypeptide(L)'
;MKPSVVVKGLACIGCWLIPNLALAKPLIAPTAIDWLLDCPLTTTAHLNPQVVGRTQCGLVNVPRDHAAPQRGRLSLSVTRVGARQPLNREGVVFIQAGEPLQAKDAPFVLHLASRWESLATQAYRTLVDRYDVIELSARDLREGNAVEQAARDMEFVRGQLDEARLNYLGNAAATRLGSRYGTLFPERVGRMVLINAEPGEAVATGVEQLLLKESARAGADGCVNRWLGDFLAYGRQPPASTRCLDLSAWE
;
A
#
# COMPACT_ATOMS: atom_id res chain seq x y z
N MET A 1 11.08 65.47 66.35
CA MET A 1 11.64 64.17 66.79
C MET A 1 10.72 63.05 66.31
N LYS A 2 11.16 62.29 65.30
CA LYS A 2 10.75 60.92 64.94
C LYS A 2 11.70 60.48 63.79
N PRO A 3 12.46 59.39 63.94
CA PRO A 3 13.45 58.94 62.95
C PRO A 3 12.85 57.85 62.05
N SER A 4 13.22 57.76 60.77
CA SER A 4 12.97 56.54 59.96
C SER A 4 13.86 56.49 58.72
N VAL A 5 15.02 55.84 58.89
CA VAL A 5 15.61 54.80 58.03
C VAL A 5 15.60 55.00 56.49
N VAL A 6 16.78 55.28 55.93
CA VAL A 6 17.10 55.08 54.51
C VAL A 6 17.53 53.62 54.32
N VAL A 7 16.70 52.82 53.65
CA VAL A 7 17.07 51.47 53.20
C VAL A 7 17.68 51.57 51.80
N LYS A 8 18.97 51.26 51.67
CA LYS A 8 19.64 51.02 50.39
C LYS A 8 19.23 49.63 49.88
N GLY A 9 18.38 49.58 48.86
CA GLY A 9 18.10 48.34 48.14
C GLY A 9 19.18 48.06 47.09
N LEU A 10 19.97 47.00 47.30
CA LEU A 10 20.81 46.41 46.26
C LEU A 10 19.91 45.82 45.16
N ALA A 11 20.04 46.30 43.93
CA ALA A 11 19.44 45.67 42.76
C ALA A 11 20.30 44.48 42.32
N CYS A 12 19.90 43.27 42.72
CA CYS A 12 20.40 42.04 42.10
C CYS A 12 19.78 41.91 40.70
N ILE A 13 20.56 42.22 39.67
CA ILE A 13 20.24 41.90 38.27
C ILE A 13 20.41 40.38 38.13
N GLY A 14 19.33 39.64 38.38
CA GLY A 14 19.27 38.21 38.07
C GLY A 14 19.25 38.04 36.55
N CYS A 15 20.34 37.55 35.97
CA CYS A 15 20.36 37.06 34.60
C CYS A 15 19.36 35.90 34.48
N TRP A 16 18.19 36.17 33.91
CA TRP A 16 17.25 35.14 33.48
C TRP A 16 17.87 34.41 32.28
N LEU A 17 18.61 33.34 32.56
CA LEU A 17 18.90 32.31 31.57
C LEU A 17 17.58 31.60 31.26
N ILE A 18 16.89 32.04 30.21
CA ILE A 18 15.80 31.27 29.62
C ILE A 18 16.48 30.05 28.97
N PRO A 19 16.30 28.81 29.47
CA PRO A 19 16.78 27.66 28.75
C PRO A 19 16.02 27.62 27.43
N ASN A 20 16.74 27.81 26.32
CA ASN A 20 16.24 27.44 25.01
C ASN A 20 15.98 25.93 25.06
N LEU A 21 14.74 25.54 25.34
CA LEU A 21 14.25 24.21 25.04
C LEU A 21 14.26 24.08 23.52
N ALA A 22 15.42 23.74 22.97
CA ALA A 22 15.51 23.21 21.63
C ALA A 22 14.61 21.96 21.64
N LEU A 23 13.38 22.08 21.09
CA LEU A 23 12.57 20.91 20.80
C LEU A 23 13.40 20.05 19.85
N ALA A 24 13.95 18.95 20.38
CA ALA A 24 14.57 17.94 19.56
C ALA A 24 13.50 17.46 18.56
N LYS A 25 13.64 17.85 17.30
CA LYS A 25 12.83 17.26 16.24
C LYS A 25 13.15 15.76 16.24
N PRO A 26 12.13 14.89 16.34
CA PRO A 26 12.40 13.46 16.24
C PRO A 26 13.09 13.19 14.90
N LEU A 27 14.15 12.37 14.94
CA LEU A 27 14.92 11.98 13.75
C LEU A 27 14.06 11.20 12.73
N ILE A 28 12.94 10.65 13.19
CA ILE A 28 11.94 9.93 12.40
C ILE A 28 10.60 10.62 12.66
N ALA A 29 10.00 11.20 11.63
CA ALA A 29 8.64 11.71 11.75
C ALA A 29 7.70 10.53 12.04
N PRO A 30 6.82 10.61 13.05
CA PRO A 30 5.87 9.53 13.31
C PRO A 30 5.00 9.32 12.08
N THR A 31 5.00 8.09 11.56
CA THR A 31 4.08 7.67 10.50
C THR A 31 2.71 7.40 11.10
N ALA A 32 1.64 7.57 10.34
CA ALA A 32 0.29 7.18 10.73
C ALA A 32 0.05 5.66 10.69
N ILE A 33 1.10 4.88 10.35
CA ILE A 33 1.13 3.43 10.42
C ILE A 33 1.78 3.02 11.74
N ASP A 34 1.00 2.36 12.58
CA ASP A 34 1.45 1.74 13.82
C ASP A 34 1.84 0.28 13.50
N TRP A 35 3.13 0.04 13.28
CA TRP A 35 3.66 -1.31 13.06
C TRP A 35 3.59 -2.13 14.34
N LEU A 36 3.03 -3.33 14.24
CA LEU A 36 2.95 -4.29 15.32
C LEU A 36 4.28 -5.03 15.46
N LEU A 37 4.60 -5.44 16.70
CA LEU A 37 5.76 -6.27 16.97
C LEU A 37 5.63 -7.66 16.32
N ASP A 38 4.41 -8.22 16.41
CA ASP A 38 4.06 -9.53 15.87
C ASP A 38 2.87 -9.40 14.92
N CYS A 39 2.92 -10.19 13.84
CA CYS A 39 1.76 -10.35 12.96
C CYS A 39 0.76 -11.35 13.56
N PRO A 40 -0.52 -10.99 13.73
CA PRO A 40 -1.55 -11.89 14.25
C PRO A 40 -2.02 -12.88 13.17
N LEU A 41 -1.11 -13.70 12.65
CA LEU A 41 -1.40 -14.72 11.65
C LEU A 41 -2.02 -15.95 12.33
N THR A 42 -3.14 -16.43 11.81
CA THR A 42 -3.79 -17.65 12.31
C THR A 42 -2.98 -18.89 11.92
N THR A 43 -2.77 -19.79 12.88
CA THR A 43 -1.94 -21.00 12.79
C THR A 43 -2.47 -22.10 11.84
N THR A 44 -3.62 -21.90 11.20
CA THR A 44 -4.24 -22.86 10.30
C THR A 44 -3.69 -22.83 8.87
N ALA A 45 -2.95 -21.79 8.50
CA ALA A 45 -2.36 -21.67 7.17
C ALA A 45 -0.92 -22.22 7.15
N HIS A 46 -0.65 -23.21 6.29
CA HIS A 46 0.72 -23.61 5.93
C HIS A 46 1.37 -22.50 5.10
N LEU A 47 1.89 -21.48 5.79
CA LEU A 47 2.53 -20.33 5.16
C LEU A 47 4.01 -20.61 4.90
N ASN A 48 4.54 -20.04 3.82
CA ASN A 48 5.97 -20.14 3.50
C ASN A 48 6.80 -19.41 4.57
N PRO A 49 7.72 -20.08 5.28
CA PRO A 49 8.52 -19.46 6.35
C PRO A 49 9.37 -18.27 5.88
N GLN A 50 9.86 -18.28 4.63
CA GLN A 50 10.65 -17.18 4.08
C GLN A 50 9.79 -15.93 3.85
N VAL A 51 8.51 -16.11 3.52
CA VAL A 51 7.54 -15.01 3.39
C VAL A 51 7.18 -14.48 4.78
N VAL A 52 6.86 -15.38 5.72
CA VAL A 52 6.51 -14.99 7.10
C VAL A 52 7.65 -14.24 7.77
N GLY A 53 8.90 -14.71 7.64
CA GLY A 53 10.07 -14.10 8.28
C GLY A 53 10.40 -12.67 7.82
N ARG A 54 9.80 -12.20 6.73
CA ARG A 54 9.93 -10.82 6.21
C ARG A 54 8.60 -10.06 6.21
N THR A 55 7.59 -10.58 6.90
CA THR A 55 6.27 -9.95 6.99
C THR A 55 6.20 -9.01 8.18
N GLN A 56 5.64 -7.83 7.95
CA GLN A 56 5.29 -6.83 8.97
C GLN A 56 3.79 -6.56 8.88
N CYS A 57 3.14 -6.42 10.03
CA CYS A 57 1.73 -6.09 10.12
C CYS A 57 1.57 -4.80 10.90
N GLY A 58 0.59 -4.00 10.53
CA GLY A 58 0.35 -2.71 11.15
C GLY A 58 -1.10 -2.30 11.06
N LEU A 59 -1.42 -1.24 11.77
CA LEU A 59 -2.70 -0.54 11.67
C LEU A 59 -2.42 0.87 11.16
N VAL A 60 -3.18 1.31 10.15
CA VAL A 60 -3.13 2.68 9.68
C VAL A 60 -4.45 3.38 10.00
N ASN A 61 -4.34 4.49 10.73
CA ASN A 61 -5.49 5.32 11.04
C ASN A 61 -5.71 6.30 9.89
N VAL A 62 -6.86 6.20 9.21
CA VAL A 62 -7.23 7.07 8.08
C VAL A 62 -8.50 7.86 8.37
N PRO A 63 -8.70 9.03 7.75
CA PRO A 63 -9.98 9.74 7.82
C PRO A 63 -11.15 8.88 7.32
N ARG A 64 -12.29 8.92 8.02
CA ARG A 64 -13.52 8.32 7.49
C ARG A 64 -13.97 9.02 6.20
N ASP A 65 -13.74 10.32 6.12
CA ASP A 65 -13.94 11.12 4.93
C ASP A 65 -12.70 11.98 4.71
N HIS A 66 -11.94 11.70 3.65
CA HIS A 66 -10.74 12.46 3.27
C HIS A 66 -11.06 13.91 2.88
N ALA A 67 -12.29 14.22 2.46
CA ALA A 67 -12.73 15.59 2.22
C ALA A 67 -13.09 16.34 3.53
N ALA A 68 -13.34 15.60 4.62
CA ALA A 68 -13.67 16.17 5.94
C ALA A 68 -13.00 15.39 7.08
N PRO A 69 -11.67 15.49 7.26
CA PRO A 69 -10.91 14.63 8.16
C PRO A 69 -11.30 14.69 9.65
N GLN A 70 -11.97 15.76 10.05
CA GLN A 70 -12.45 15.96 11.42
C GLN A 70 -13.72 15.14 11.76
N ARG A 71 -14.38 14.54 10.75
CA ARG A 71 -15.61 13.73 10.94
C ARG A 71 -15.36 12.31 11.46
N GLY A 72 -14.16 12.05 11.95
CA GLY A 72 -13.77 10.79 12.53
C GLY A 72 -12.79 10.00 11.67
N ARG A 73 -12.31 8.92 12.27
CA ARG A 73 -11.27 8.05 11.70
C ARG A 73 -11.75 6.62 11.68
N LEU A 74 -11.07 5.80 10.89
CA LEU A 74 -11.16 4.35 10.91
C LEU A 74 -9.77 3.76 10.82
N SER A 75 -9.60 2.56 11.35
CA SER A 75 -8.34 1.83 11.34
C SER A 75 -8.41 0.76 10.27
N LEU A 76 -7.40 0.72 9.41
CA LEU A 76 -7.22 -0.31 8.38
C LEU A 76 -5.99 -1.15 8.74
N SER A 77 -6.06 -2.44 8.49
CA SER A 77 -4.89 -3.32 8.58
C SER A 77 -4.00 -3.12 7.36
N VAL A 78 -2.70 -3.02 7.59
CA VAL A 78 -1.67 -3.05 6.54
C VAL A 78 -0.77 -4.26 6.78
N THR A 79 -0.60 -5.08 5.76
CA THR A 79 0.36 -6.20 5.76
C THR A 79 1.41 -5.93 4.70
N ARG A 80 2.68 -5.90 5.09
CA ARG A 80 3.83 -5.71 4.22
C ARG A 80 4.66 -6.98 4.22
N VAL A 81 4.89 -7.55 3.05
CA VAL A 81 5.93 -8.55 2.85
C VAL A 81 7.12 -7.84 2.24
N GLY A 82 8.20 -7.68 3.02
CA GLY A 82 9.39 -6.93 2.59
C GLY A 82 10.15 -7.63 1.46
N ALA A 83 10.80 -6.87 0.60
CA ALA A 83 11.68 -7.37 -0.44
C ALA A 83 12.80 -8.26 0.15
N ARG A 84 13.17 -9.34 -0.55
CA ARG A 84 14.25 -10.23 -0.07
C ARG A 84 15.60 -9.54 -0.02
N GLN A 85 15.83 -8.56 -0.90
CA GLN A 85 17.05 -7.77 -0.99
C GLN A 85 16.73 -6.29 -0.72
N PRO A 86 16.52 -5.89 0.55
CA PRO A 86 16.08 -4.53 0.89
C PRO A 86 17.05 -3.43 0.46
N LEU A 87 18.34 -3.76 0.30
CA LEU A 87 19.36 -2.82 -0.20
C LEU A 87 19.26 -2.56 -1.71
N ASN A 88 18.61 -3.44 -2.45
CA ASN A 88 18.36 -3.32 -3.90
C ASN A 88 16.88 -3.03 -4.20
N ARG A 89 16.16 -2.49 -3.22
CA ARG A 89 14.74 -2.28 -3.30
C ARG A 89 14.40 -1.22 -4.34
N GLU A 90 13.45 -1.53 -5.21
CA GLU A 90 13.00 -0.68 -6.31
C GLU A 90 11.65 -0.01 -6.05
N GLY A 91 10.85 -0.54 -5.10
CA GLY A 91 9.61 0.11 -4.68
C GLY A 91 8.60 -0.84 -4.05
N VAL A 92 7.31 -0.51 -4.21
CA VAL A 92 6.18 -1.27 -3.68
C VAL A 92 5.24 -1.78 -4.78
N VAL A 93 4.60 -2.92 -4.51
CA VAL A 93 3.41 -3.38 -5.23
C VAL A 93 2.26 -3.47 -4.23
N PHE A 94 1.28 -2.58 -4.39
CA PHE A 94 0.01 -2.68 -3.67
C PHE A 94 -0.83 -3.75 -4.34
N ILE A 95 -1.36 -4.67 -3.55
CA ILE A 95 -2.15 -5.80 -4.03
C ILE A 95 -3.48 -5.81 -3.34
N GLN A 96 -4.52 -6.22 -4.07
CA GLN A 96 -5.81 -6.43 -3.46
C GLN A 96 -6.59 -7.58 -4.11
N ALA A 97 -7.08 -8.47 -3.25
CA ALA A 97 -7.99 -9.54 -3.64
C ALA A 97 -9.36 -8.95 -4.04
N GLY A 98 -10.02 -9.61 -4.99
CA GLY A 98 -11.33 -9.19 -5.47
C GLY A 98 -12.52 -9.62 -4.62
N GLU A 99 -12.33 -10.62 -3.76
CA GLU A 99 -13.33 -11.09 -2.81
C GLU A 99 -12.88 -10.77 -1.37
N PRO A 100 -13.83 -10.54 -0.43
CA PRO A 100 -13.48 -10.41 0.97
C PRO A 100 -12.87 -11.72 1.46
N LEU A 101 -11.61 -11.67 1.90
CA LEU A 101 -11.01 -12.79 2.63
C LEU A 101 -11.87 -13.08 3.86
N GLN A 102 -12.10 -14.35 4.18
CA GLN A 102 -12.76 -14.67 5.44
C GLN A 102 -11.84 -14.23 6.58
N ALA A 103 -12.39 -13.74 7.68
CA ALA A 103 -11.62 -13.23 8.82
C ALA A 103 -10.63 -14.24 9.46
N LYS A 104 -10.69 -15.52 9.06
CA LYS A 104 -9.81 -16.59 9.53
C LYS A 104 -8.65 -16.90 8.58
N ASP A 105 -8.68 -16.37 7.37
CA ASP A 105 -7.66 -16.62 6.36
C ASP A 105 -6.46 -15.69 6.57
N ALA A 106 -5.27 -16.19 6.22
CA ALA A 106 -4.10 -15.35 6.19
C ALA A 106 -4.26 -14.24 5.12
N PRO A 107 -3.67 -13.05 5.32
CA PRO A 107 -3.69 -12.00 4.31
C PRO A 107 -3.27 -12.53 2.93
N PHE A 108 -4.01 -12.12 1.88
CA PHE A 108 -3.79 -12.59 0.51
C PHE A 108 -2.35 -12.35 0.04
N VAL A 109 -1.70 -11.29 0.51
CA VAL A 109 -0.30 -10.96 0.21
C VAL A 109 0.66 -12.10 0.55
N LEU A 110 0.40 -12.86 1.62
CA LEU A 110 1.25 -13.99 2.01
C LEU A 110 1.13 -15.14 1.03
N HIS A 111 -0.10 -15.41 0.57
CA HIS A 111 -0.36 -16.42 -0.46
C HIS A 111 0.25 -16.00 -1.80
N LEU A 112 0.03 -14.75 -2.21
CA LEU A 112 0.54 -14.21 -3.46
C LEU A 112 2.08 -14.22 -3.49
N ALA A 113 2.73 -13.73 -2.44
CA ALA A 113 4.18 -13.74 -2.32
C ALA A 113 4.74 -15.17 -2.34
N SER A 114 4.09 -16.11 -1.65
CA SER A 114 4.45 -17.54 -1.68
C SER A 114 4.32 -18.13 -3.09
N ARG A 115 3.26 -17.75 -3.83
CA ARG A 115 3.06 -18.17 -5.22
C ARG A 115 4.14 -17.59 -6.13
N TRP A 116 4.50 -16.32 -5.99
CA TRP A 116 5.58 -15.71 -6.77
C TRP A 116 6.93 -16.38 -6.51
N GLU A 117 7.21 -16.75 -5.25
CA GLU A 117 8.40 -17.55 -4.91
C GLU A 117 8.38 -18.92 -5.59
N SER A 118 7.21 -19.58 -5.65
CA SER A 118 7.09 -20.89 -6.29
C SER A 118 7.20 -20.86 -7.82
N LEU A 119 6.75 -19.78 -8.47
CA LEU A 119 6.81 -19.65 -9.93
C LEU A 119 8.25 -19.41 -10.42
N ALA A 120 9.05 -18.69 -9.63
CA ALA A 120 10.50 -18.52 -9.80
C ALA A 120 11.00 -18.10 -11.20
N THR A 121 10.13 -17.55 -12.07
CA THR A 121 10.54 -16.94 -13.33
C THR A 121 11.43 -15.73 -13.05
N GLN A 122 12.20 -15.29 -14.05
CA GLN A 122 13.07 -14.13 -13.88
C GLN A 122 12.29 -12.88 -13.45
N ALA A 123 11.04 -12.72 -13.91
CA ALA A 123 10.18 -11.62 -13.52
C ALA A 123 9.72 -11.73 -12.05
N TYR A 124 9.23 -12.90 -11.62
CA TYR A 124 8.79 -13.09 -10.23
C TYR A 124 9.94 -13.07 -9.23
N ARG A 125 11.14 -13.55 -9.61
CA ARG A 125 12.35 -13.38 -8.80
C ARG A 125 12.65 -11.90 -8.57
N THR A 126 12.59 -11.08 -9.61
CA THR A 126 12.76 -9.62 -9.48
C THR A 126 11.73 -8.99 -8.56
N LEU A 127 10.45 -9.36 -8.71
CA LEU A 127 9.38 -8.86 -7.83
C LEU A 127 9.65 -9.23 -6.36
N VAL A 128 9.95 -10.49 -6.06
CA VAL A 128 10.19 -10.93 -4.69
C VAL A 128 11.49 -10.34 -4.12
N ASP A 129 12.54 -10.22 -4.93
CA ASP A 129 13.83 -9.75 -4.47
C ASP A 129 13.85 -8.24 -4.23
N ARG A 130 13.11 -7.44 -5.01
CA ARG A 130 13.29 -5.99 -5.07
C ARG A 130 12.06 -5.16 -4.72
N TYR A 131 10.89 -5.77 -4.58
CA TYR A 131 9.67 -5.03 -4.26
C TYR A 131 9.11 -5.50 -2.92
N ASP A 132 8.67 -4.55 -2.12
CA ASP A 132 7.75 -4.91 -1.04
C ASP A 132 6.36 -5.11 -1.62
N VAL A 133 5.64 -6.10 -1.10
CA VAL A 133 4.25 -6.34 -1.47
C VAL A 133 3.36 -5.90 -0.31
N ILE A 134 2.42 -5.00 -0.57
CA ILE A 134 1.58 -4.35 0.43
C ILE A 134 0.13 -4.73 0.18
N GLU A 135 -0.54 -5.25 1.20
CA GLU A 135 -1.99 -5.39 1.23
C GLU A 135 -2.57 -4.46 2.28
N LEU A 136 -3.52 -3.64 1.85
CA LEU A 136 -4.29 -2.76 2.71
C LEU A 136 -5.71 -3.33 2.81
N SER A 137 -6.22 -3.53 4.02
CA SER A 137 -7.62 -3.89 4.18
C SER A 137 -8.48 -2.75 3.62
N ALA A 138 -9.36 -3.06 2.69
CA ALA A 138 -10.17 -2.04 2.05
C ALA A 138 -11.50 -1.80 2.75
N ARG A 139 -12.04 -0.61 2.50
CA ARG A 139 -13.45 -0.29 2.76
C ARG A 139 -14.36 -1.18 1.91
N ASP A 140 -15.64 -1.23 2.22
CA ASP A 140 -16.62 -1.91 1.37
C ASP A 140 -16.68 -1.25 -0.02
N LEU A 141 -16.10 -1.90 -1.03
CA LEU A 141 -15.97 -1.35 -2.38
C LEU A 141 -17.28 -1.40 -3.19
N ARG A 142 -18.40 -1.85 -2.62
CA ARG A 142 -19.70 -1.90 -3.30
C ARG A 142 -20.28 -0.51 -3.58
N GLU A 143 -19.91 0.50 -2.80
CA GLU A 143 -20.39 1.87 -2.96
C GLU A 143 -19.36 2.77 -3.65
N GLY A 144 -19.79 3.61 -4.60
CA GLY A 144 -18.88 4.48 -5.37
C GLY A 144 -18.08 5.47 -4.50
N ASN A 145 -18.69 6.03 -3.46
CA ASN A 145 -17.99 6.89 -2.50
C ASN A 145 -16.92 6.11 -1.73
N ALA A 146 -17.19 4.86 -1.36
CA ALA A 146 -16.23 4.03 -0.65
C ALA A 146 -15.01 3.67 -1.52
N VAL A 147 -15.19 3.48 -2.84
CA VAL A 147 -14.08 3.26 -3.79
C VAL A 147 -13.17 4.49 -3.87
N GLU A 148 -13.71 5.70 -3.96
CA GLU A 148 -12.89 6.92 -3.93
C GLU A 148 -12.14 7.06 -2.60
N GLN A 149 -12.82 6.85 -1.48
CA GLN A 149 -12.19 6.95 -0.17
C GLN A 149 -11.09 5.89 0.01
N ALA A 150 -11.29 4.67 -0.49
CA ALA A 150 -10.27 3.62 -0.50
C ALA A 150 -9.07 3.98 -1.40
N ALA A 151 -9.28 4.61 -2.55
CA ALA A 151 -8.19 5.12 -3.38
C ALA A 151 -7.38 6.20 -2.64
N ARG A 152 -8.06 7.06 -1.88
CA ARG A 152 -7.40 8.07 -1.02
C ARG A 152 -6.69 7.43 0.18
N ASP A 153 -7.18 6.31 0.71
CA ASP A 153 -6.45 5.54 1.73
C ASP A 153 -5.15 4.97 1.16
N MET A 154 -5.19 4.40 -0.05
CA MET A 154 -3.97 3.93 -0.73
C MET A 154 -2.96 5.07 -0.91
N GLU A 155 -3.42 6.25 -1.34
CA GLU A 155 -2.53 7.42 -1.50
C GLU A 155 -1.95 7.88 -0.16
N PHE A 156 -2.76 7.91 0.88
CA PHE A 156 -2.31 8.24 2.22
C PHE A 156 -1.22 7.26 2.70
N VAL A 157 -1.47 5.95 2.56
CA VAL A 157 -0.50 4.90 2.94
C VAL A 157 0.77 4.99 2.10
N ARG A 158 0.68 5.21 0.78
CA ARG A 158 1.85 5.45 -0.09
C ARG A 158 2.71 6.59 0.46
N GLY A 159 2.08 7.70 0.84
CA GLY A 159 2.77 8.83 1.45
C GLY A 159 3.41 8.50 2.80
N GLN A 160 2.75 7.68 3.64
CA GLN A 160 3.33 7.23 4.92
C GLN A 160 4.51 6.26 4.75
N LEU A 161 4.55 5.53 3.64
CA LEU A 161 5.67 4.64 3.28
C LEU A 161 6.80 5.38 2.56
N ASP A 162 6.66 6.69 2.31
CA ASP A 162 7.61 7.53 1.55
C ASP A 162 7.87 7.04 0.11
N GLU A 163 6.87 6.44 -0.52
CA GLU A 163 7.01 5.85 -1.86
C GLU A 163 6.67 6.84 -2.96
N ALA A 164 7.61 7.28 -3.79
CA ALA A 164 7.32 8.27 -4.85
C ALA A 164 6.14 7.89 -5.77
N ARG A 165 6.03 6.59 -6.09
CA ARG A 165 4.96 5.95 -6.86
C ARG A 165 4.67 4.57 -6.30
N LEU A 166 3.47 4.06 -6.53
CA LEU A 166 3.15 2.65 -6.27
C LEU A 166 2.90 1.88 -7.57
N ASN A 167 3.27 0.60 -7.58
CA ASN A 167 2.71 -0.34 -8.54
C ASN A 167 1.45 -0.97 -7.95
N TYR A 168 0.52 -1.40 -8.78
CA TYR A 168 -0.77 -1.93 -8.34
C TYR A 168 -1.12 -3.25 -9.04
N LEU A 169 -1.73 -4.16 -8.28
CA LEU A 169 -2.32 -5.39 -8.76
C LEU A 169 -3.70 -5.57 -8.13
N GLY A 170 -4.76 -5.39 -8.91
CA GLY A 170 -6.14 -5.61 -8.48
C GLY A 170 -6.80 -6.74 -9.25
N ASN A 171 -7.55 -7.60 -8.57
CA ASN A 171 -8.37 -8.64 -9.19
C ASN A 171 -9.87 -8.38 -8.93
N ALA A 172 -10.73 -8.69 -9.90
CA ALA A 172 -12.19 -8.53 -9.84
C ALA A 172 -12.60 -7.18 -9.24
N ALA A 173 -13.41 -7.11 -8.18
CA ALA A 173 -13.89 -5.82 -7.64
C ALA A 173 -12.78 -4.79 -7.29
N ALA A 174 -11.54 -5.23 -7.08
CA ALA A 174 -10.40 -4.36 -6.85
C ALA A 174 -9.94 -3.60 -8.11
N THR A 175 -10.34 -4.01 -9.32
CA THR A 175 -10.00 -3.27 -10.54
C THR A 175 -10.63 -1.88 -10.57
N ARG A 176 -11.85 -1.71 -10.05
CA ARG A 176 -12.46 -0.38 -9.84
C ARG A 176 -11.64 0.51 -8.93
N LEU A 177 -11.05 -0.05 -7.88
CA LEU A 177 -10.18 0.67 -6.96
C LEU A 177 -8.90 1.12 -7.67
N GLY A 178 -8.25 0.22 -8.40
CA GLY A 178 -7.08 0.53 -9.23
C GLY A 178 -7.37 1.64 -10.24
N SER A 179 -8.42 1.49 -11.04
CA SER A 179 -8.84 2.50 -12.02
C SER A 179 -9.16 3.85 -11.37
N ARG A 180 -9.84 3.86 -10.21
CA ARG A 180 -10.13 5.10 -9.49
C ARG A 180 -8.85 5.75 -8.98
N TYR A 181 -7.91 4.98 -8.43
CA TYR A 181 -6.61 5.48 -8.01
C TYR A 181 -5.84 6.10 -9.18
N GLY A 182 -5.77 5.40 -10.32
CA GLY A 182 -5.10 5.91 -11.53
C GLY A 182 -5.76 7.17 -12.11
N THR A 183 -7.07 7.33 -11.94
CA THR A 183 -7.79 8.55 -12.34
C THR A 183 -7.52 9.73 -11.40
N LEU A 184 -7.45 9.49 -10.09
CA LEU A 184 -7.26 10.55 -9.09
C LEU A 184 -5.80 10.97 -8.93
N PHE A 185 -4.86 10.04 -9.12
CA PHE A 185 -3.44 10.23 -8.85
C PHE A 185 -2.54 9.65 -9.97
N PRO A 186 -2.76 10.03 -11.24
CA PRO A 186 -2.08 9.41 -12.39
C PRO A 186 -0.54 9.50 -12.30
N GLU A 187 -0.01 10.59 -11.72
CA GLU A 187 1.43 10.80 -11.56
C GLU A 187 2.08 9.94 -10.45
N ARG A 188 1.25 9.31 -9.61
CA ARG A 188 1.66 8.44 -8.49
C ARG A 188 1.60 6.95 -8.84
N VAL A 189 1.18 6.61 -10.05
CA VAL A 189 1.17 5.23 -10.56
C VAL A 189 2.51 4.91 -11.24
N GLY A 190 3.13 3.82 -10.82
CA GLY A 190 4.21 3.15 -11.56
C GLY A 190 3.61 2.28 -12.67
N ARG A 191 3.40 1.00 -12.39
CA ARG A 191 2.73 0.05 -13.28
C ARG A 191 1.49 -0.53 -12.62
N MET A 192 0.41 -0.64 -13.37
CA MET A 192 -0.88 -1.10 -12.87
C MET A 192 -1.36 -2.35 -13.61
N VAL A 193 -1.67 -3.42 -12.92
CA VAL A 193 -2.27 -4.63 -13.49
C VAL A 193 -3.67 -4.81 -12.93
N LEU A 194 -4.66 -4.84 -13.81
CA LEU A 194 -6.07 -5.05 -13.47
C LEU A 194 -6.52 -6.37 -14.08
N ILE A 195 -6.93 -7.30 -13.23
CA ILE A 195 -7.26 -8.67 -13.61
C ILE A 195 -8.76 -8.89 -13.40
N ASN A 196 -9.41 -9.52 -14.37
CA ASN A 196 -10.83 -9.91 -14.26
C ASN A 196 -11.76 -8.74 -13.92
N ALA A 197 -11.51 -7.55 -14.46
CA ALA A 197 -12.45 -6.42 -14.31
C ALA A 197 -13.86 -6.79 -14.80
N GLU A 198 -14.87 -6.10 -14.26
CA GLU A 198 -16.26 -6.26 -14.66
C GLU A 198 -16.59 -5.42 -15.91
N PRO A 199 -17.60 -5.81 -16.70
CA PRO A 199 -18.07 -5.03 -17.84
C PRO A 199 -18.45 -3.59 -17.47
N GLY A 200 -18.01 -2.64 -18.30
CA GLY A 200 -18.34 -1.22 -18.15
C GLY A 200 -17.53 -0.48 -17.08
N GLU A 201 -16.50 -1.11 -16.51
CA GLU A 201 -15.58 -0.40 -15.62
C GLU A 201 -14.80 0.68 -16.36
N ALA A 202 -14.81 1.89 -15.79
CA ALA A 202 -14.00 2.99 -16.30
C ALA A 202 -12.52 2.64 -16.15
N VAL A 203 -11.78 2.87 -17.22
CA VAL A 203 -10.34 2.62 -17.29
C VAL A 203 -9.62 3.94 -17.05
N ALA A 204 -8.60 3.93 -16.19
CA ALA A 204 -7.75 5.09 -16.00
C ALA A 204 -7.03 5.45 -17.32
N THR A 205 -7.01 6.75 -17.65
CA THR A 205 -6.31 7.26 -18.83
C THR A 205 -4.97 7.88 -18.40
N GLY A 206 -3.95 7.78 -19.26
CA GLY A 206 -2.63 8.37 -18.99
C GLY A 206 -1.75 7.60 -18.00
N VAL A 207 -2.15 6.40 -17.58
CA VAL A 207 -1.36 5.51 -16.71
C VAL A 207 -0.86 4.28 -17.50
N GLU A 208 0.34 3.80 -17.16
CA GLU A 208 0.85 2.53 -17.69
C GLU A 208 0.11 1.38 -17.02
N GLN A 209 -0.78 0.72 -17.77
CA GLN A 209 -1.65 -0.33 -17.25
C GLN A 209 -1.69 -1.56 -18.15
N LEU A 210 -1.93 -2.71 -17.53
CA LEU A 210 -2.16 -3.99 -18.17
C LEU A 210 -3.50 -4.56 -17.72
N LEU A 211 -4.40 -4.77 -18.68
CA LEU A 211 -5.66 -5.45 -18.42
C LEU A 211 -5.49 -6.94 -18.75
N LEU A 212 -5.85 -7.80 -17.80
CA LEU A 212 -5.76 -9.24 -17.97
C LEU A 212 -7.11 -9.91 -17.68
N LYS A 213 -7.49 -10.89 -18.50
CA LYS A 213 -8.65 -11.76 -18.24
C LYS A 213 -8.19 -13.20 -18.04
N GLU A 214 -8.56 -13.79 -16.92
CA GLU A 214 -8.32 -15.20 -16.65
C GLU A 214 -9.22 -16.06 -17.54
N SER A 215 -8.63 -17.06 -18.20
CA SER A 215 -9.37 -17.96 -19.06
C SER A 215 -10.06 -19.05 -18.25
N ALA A 216 -11.32 -19.36 -18.55
CA ALA A 216 -12.05 -20.49 -17.96
C ALA A 216 -11.41 -21.87 -18.24
N ARG A 217 -10.48 -21.97 -19.21
CA ARG A 217 -9.71 -23.19 -19.47
C ARG A 217 -8.46 -23.19 -18.59
N ALA A 218 -8.40 -24.13 -17.66
CA ALA A 218 -7.25 -24.32 -16.79
C ALA A 218 -6.04 -24.88 -17.58
N GLY A 219 -4.90 -24.20 -17.49
CA GLY A 219 -3.59 -24.68 -17.93
C GLY A 219 -2.55 -24.26 -16.89
N ALA A 220 -1.52 -25.09 -16.70
CA ALA A 220 -0.53 -24.92 -15.61
C ALA A 220 0.22 -23.57 -15.66
N ASP A 221 0.31 -22.94 -16.83
CA ASP A 221 0.90 -21.61 -17.04
C ASP A 221 -0.17 -20.57 -17.37
N GLY A 222 -1.20 -20.48 -16.51
CA GLY A 222 -2.30 -19.53 -16.64
C GLY A 222 -1.79 -18.17 -17.11
N CYS A 223 -2.37 -17.65 -18.18
CA CYS A 223 -1.78 -16.55 -18.95
C CYS A 223 -1.52 -15.28 -18.13
N VAL A 224 -2.36 -15.06 -17.11
CA VAL A 224 -2.17 -14.03 -16.09
C VAL A 224 -0.80 -14.17 -15.41
N ASN A 225 -0.44 -15.37 -14.95
CA ASN A 225 0.85 -15.60 -14.28
C ASN A 225 2.03 -15.34 -15.22
N ARG A 226 1.89 -15.58 -16.52
CA ARG A 226 2.98 -15.28 -17.46
C ARG A 226 3.23 -13.77 -17.55
N TRP A 227 2.18 -12.99 -17.78
CA TRP A 227 2.32 -11.59 -18.19
C TRP A 227 2.28 -10.57 -17.06
N LEU A 228 1.60 -10.91 -15.96
CA LEU A 228 1.60 -10.10 -14.75
C LEU A 228 3.03 -9.84 -14.28
N GLY A 229 3.84 -10.89 -14.14
CA GLY A 229 5.21 -10.77 -13.68
C GLY A 229 6.05 -9.91 -14.61
N ASP A 230 6.04 -10.22 -15.90
CA ASP A 230 6.83 -9.51 -16.92
C ASP A 230 6.49 -8.01 -17.00
N PHE A 231 5.19 -7.67 -16.87
CA PHE A 231 4.76 -6.29 -16.87
C PHE A 231 5.13 -5.59 -15.57
N LEU A 232 4.79 -6.13 -14.40
CA LEU A 232 5.13 -5.47 -13.13
C LEU A 232 6.64 -5.30 -12.94
N ALA A 233 7.46 -6.28 -13.34
CA ALA A 233 8.91 -6.22 -13.20
C ALA A 233 9.57 -5.34 -14.28
N TYR A 234 9.12 -5.42 -15.54
CA TYR A 234 9.87 -4.85 -16.67
C TYR A 234 9.06 -3.95 -17.61
N GLY A 235 7.76 -3.75 -17.37
CA GLY A 235 6.87 -3.02 -18.28
C GLY A 235 6.62 -3.75 -19.60
N ARG A 236 6.91 -5.05 -19.67
CA ARG A 236 6.75 -5.84 -20.90
C ARG A 236 5.29 -6.21 -21.09
N GLN A 237 4.69 -5.67 -22.14
CA GLN A 237 3.34 -6.03 -22.56
C GLN A 237 3.35 -7.32 -23.40
N PRO A 238 2.28 -8.11 -23.34
CA PRO A 238 2.10 -9.26 -24.22
C PRO A 238 1.99 -8.85 -25.70
N PRO A 239 2.35 -9.74 -26.64
CA PRO A 239 2.03 -9.56 -28.05
C PRO A 239 0.53 -9.35 -28.25
N ALA A 240 0.16 -8.56 -29.27
CA ALA A 240 -1.24 -8.29 -29.60
C ALA A 240 -2.08 -9.55 -29.91
N SER A 241 -1.43 -10.66 -30.29
CA SER A 241 -2.08 -11.96 -30.49
C SER A 241 -2.40 -12.72 -29.20
N THR A 242 -2.01 -12.18 -28.04
CA THR A 242 -2.22 -12.80 -26.74
C THR A 242 -3.68 -12.62 -26.31
N ARG A 243 -4.39 -13.74 -26.17
CA ARG A 243 -5.83 -13.77 -25.82
C ARG A 243 -6.18 -13.30 -24.40
N CYS A 244 -5.18 -12.95 -23.61
CA CYS A 244 -5.34 -12.64 -22.19
C CYS A 244 -5.36 -11.15 -21.95
N LEU A 245 -5.00 -10.36 -22.97
CA LEU A 245 -5.06 -8.90 -23.02
C LEU A 245 -6.35 -8.43 -23.68
N ASP A 246 -7.49 -8.96 -23.28
CA ASP A 246 -8.73 -8.64 -23.99
C ASP A 246 -9.15 -7.17 -23.74
N LEU A 247 -8.60 -6.27 -24.56
CA LEU A 247 -9.02 -4.88 -24.74
C LEU A 247 -10.22 -4.79 -25.70
N SER A 248 -10.63 -5.90 -26.34
CA SER A 248 -11.80 -5.89 -27.20
C SER A 248 -13.05 -6.06 -26.37
N ALA A 249 -13.72 -4.93 -26.17
CA ALA A 249 -15.14 -4.82 -25.84
C ALA A 249 -15.61 -5.64 -24.63
N TRP A 250 -16.02 -4.93 -23.59
CA TRP A 250 -16.83 -5.42 -22.49
C TRP A 250 -18.24 -5.85 -22.98
N GLU A 251 -18.30 -6.86 -23.86
CA GLU A 251 -19.50 -7.60 -24.28
C GLU A 251 -19.41 -9.06 -23.81
#